data_AF-A0A7S1D4N4-F1
#
_entry.id   AF-A0A7S1D4N4-F1
#
_cell.length_a   1.000
_cell.length_b   1.000
_cell.length_c   1.000
_cell.angle_alpha   90.00
_cell.angle_beta   90.00
_cell.angle_gamma   90.00
#
_symmetry.space_group_name_H-M   'P 1'
#
loop_
_entity.id
_entity.type
_entity.pdbx_description
1 polymer ?
#
loop_
_entity_poly.entity_id
_entity_poly.type
_entity_poly.pdbx_seq_one_letter_code
_entity_poly.pdbx_strand_id
1 'polypeptide(L)'
;VESITLDGSPTVARIAETWGAVYSVACGTQFTITSQGSTTGARRACNAPRAGETSVDVAMMSRQLRVTEASVRTNGYLFDCVEGNRTLLQVMVAIDEGIGILPVNDSSIKASNGANVVEECLGHLEGGGLTTDQLRWILSSWPEDMLAETGWDSSSVPNSDGSDGTHLLSELHPDCAEQEITVTLPAGDEEEARIIELLSSKLFVGADNGESLDWNRIGSGPGAIELYLWSAYGSSDMDSKMAPIPIKNDEDGKYTTLETITNSDNDNKGQSYSSQLTNTLYFNINRDVREEVRRFGEMGLSARGSFMLRQLGFVPLSPSERIRNSNNLRDNNFCFSSSTTVTVLDKGRVNIADVRVGDKVLVDPTTNRYEAVYLLAHYDTNVQAKYIQLLSSSSSKLPIVLAELSEDHMVFSQSQAIPAHAVRVGDFLDGFAPQRVSTIRTVQRQGAFAPFTTSGTIVVNDGVVVSCYVNMQEPPQHKNTKRQDTNLWLGGFDSGLSMQTAAHLALAPLRQWCTHVQDCSTDAENEEQVGISAWIEVPFRTSQWFFQEAHPVLQLLAAIPLLAFLCVAAILEAVLGLPTLLAGTVLILFIVFNISPHMFGVRKQIP
;
A
#
# COMPACT_ATOMS: atom_id res chain seq x y z
N VAL A 1 -10.38 -20.87 -19.63
CA VAL A 1 -9.08 -20.63 -18.98
C VAL A 1 -8.88 -19.13 -19.00
N GLU A 2 -8.85 -18.50 -17.84
CA GLU A 2 -8.61 -17.06 -17.77
C GLU A 2 -7.12 -16.78 -18.02
N SER A 3 -6.84 -15.73 -18.77
CA SER A 3 -5.48 -15.30 -19.10
C SER A 3 -5.24 -13.88 -18.62
N ILE A 4 -4.09 -13.66 -17.99
CA ILE A 4 -3.60 -12.34 -17.58
C ILE A 4 -2.47 -11.94 -18.52
N THR A 5 -2.57 -10.74 -19.08
CA THR A 5 -1.58 -10.18 -19.99
C THR A 5 -0.84 -9.02 -19.31
N LEU A 6 0.49 -9.06 -19.36
CA LEU A 6 1.36 -8.04 -18.76
C LEU A 6 2.38 -7.53 -19.79
N ASP A 7 2.65 -6.22 -19.78
CA ASP A 7 3.75 -5.63 -20.54
C ASP A 7 4.39 -4.48 -19.79
N GLY A 8 5.67 -4.23 -20.02
CA GLY A 8 6.36 -3.05 -19.51
C GLY A 8 7.84 -3.27 -19.24
N SER A 9 8.31 -2.78 -18.08
CA SER A 9 9.71 -2.84 -17.66
C SER A 9 10.26 -4.28 -17.61
N PRO A 10 11.45 -4.54 -18.18
CA PRO A 10 12.15 -5.82 -18.04
C PRO A 10 12.45 -6.18 -16.58
N THR A 11 12.88 -5.20 -15.78
CA THR A 11 13.15 -5.37 -14.35
C THR A 11 11.94 -5.91 -13.60
N VAL A 12 10.77 -5.35 -13.89
CA VAL A 12 9.51 -5.75 -13.26
C VAL A 12 8.94 -7.03 -13.87
N ALA A 13 9.31 -7.38 -15.12
CA ALA A 13 8.91 -8.64 -15.76
C ALA A 13 9.37 -9.86 -14.96
N ARG A 14 10.56 -9.82 -14.34
CA ARG A 14 11.07 -10.90 -13.46
C ARG A 14 10.14 -11.18 -12.27
N ILE A 15 9.57 -10.13 -11.68
CA ILE A 15 8.58 -10.22 -10.60
C ILE A 15 7.31 -10.89 -11.14
N ALA A 16 6.80 -10.40 -12.26
CA ALA A 16 5.59 -10.92 -12.89
C ALA A 16 5.72 -12.39 -13.32
N GLU A 17 6.86 -12.81 -13.85
CA GLU A 17 7.13 -14.18 -14.26
C GLU A 17 7.15 -15.13 -13.05
N THR A 18 7.82 -14.72 -11.98
CA THR A 18 7.94 -15.52 -10.76
C THR A 18 6.59 -15.65 -10.05
N TRP A 19 5.90 -14.53 -9.84
CA TRP A 19 4.56 -14.54 -9.27
C TRP A 19 3.58 -15.30 -10.16
N GLY A 20 3.65 -15.09 -11.48
CA GLY A 20 2.78 -15.70 -12.47
C GLY A 20 2.95 -17.22 -12.55
N ALA A 21 4.19 -17.72 -12.46
CA ALA A 21 4.47 -19.16 -12.43
C ALA A 21 3.82 -19.85 -11.22
N VAL A 22 3.96 -19.26 -10.03
CA VAL A 22 3.34 -19.79 -8.80
C VAL A 22 1.82 -19.70 -8.87
N TYR A 23 1.29 -18.57 -9.33
CA TYR A 23 -0.15 -18.35 -9.45
C TYR A 23 -0.79 -19.28 -10.49
N SER A 24 -0.12 -19.52 -11.62
CA SER A 24 -0.56 -20.45 -12.67
C SER A 24 -0.71 -21.87 -12.15
N VAL A 25 0.26 -22.36 -11.37
CA VAL A 25 0.19 -23.70 -10.75
C VAL A 25 -0.95 -23.79 -9.73
N ALA A 26 -1.17 -22.73 -8.95
CA ALA A 26 -2.19 -22.73 -7.89
C ALA A 26 -3.63 -22.58 -8.43
N CYS A 27 -3.83 -21.74 -9.44
CA CYS A 27 -5.15 -21.27 -9.88
C CYS A 27 -5.51 -21.69 -11.31
N GLY A 28 -4.58 -22.27 -12.08
CA GLY A 28 -4.82 -22.67 -13.47
C GLY A 28 -4.87 -21.50 -14.46
N THR A 29 -4.41 -20.32 -14.06
CA THR A 29 -4.45 -19.08 -14.83
C THR A 29 -3.24 -18.96 -15.75
N GLN A 30 -3.47 -18.61 -17.02
CA GLN A 30 -2.40 -18.47 -18.00
C GLN A 30 -1.85 -17.04 -18.01
N PHE A 31 -0.55 -16.90 -18.25
CA PHE A 31 0.11 -15.60 -18.30
C PHE A 31 0.72 -15.37 -19.68
N THR A 32 0.59 -14.14 -20.18
CA THR A 32 1.35 -13.65 -21.33
C THR A 32 2.11 -12.41 -20.89
N ILE A 33 3.42 -12.55 -20.71
CA ILE A 33 4.29 -11.50 -20.22
C ILE A 33 5.17 -11.06 -21.37
N THR A 34 5.15 -9.77 -21.66
CA THR A 34 6.03 -9.11 -22.63
C THR A 34 6.81 -8.01 -21.92
N SER A 35 7.93 -7.58 -22.49
CA SER A 35 8.80 -6.59 -21.88
C SER A 35 9.27 -5.57 -22.92
N GLN A 36 8.46 -4.56 -23.19
CA GLN A 36 8.74 -3.50 -24.17
C GLN A 36 9.01 -2.13 -23.53
N GLY A 37 9.30 -2.09 -22.24
CA GLY A 37 9.58 -0.89 -21.47
C GLY A 37 8.35 -0.22 -20.87
N SER A 38 8.55 0.51 -19.77
CA SER A 38 7.50 1.14 -18.96
C SER A 38 6.53 2.00 -19.81
N THR A 39 7.04 2.84 -20.71
CA THR A 39 6.20 3.70 -21.57
C THR A 39 5.26 2.90 -22.48
N THR A 40 5.76 1.81 -23.07
CA THR A 40 4.95 0.92 -23.92
C THR A 40 3.91 0.17 -23.09
N GLY A 41 4.31 -0.33 -21.92
CA GLY A 41 3.41 -0.97 -20.96
C GLY A 41 2.26 -0.05 -20.57
N ALA A 42 2.55 1.17 -20.11
CA ALA A 42 1.58 2.18 -19.72
C ALA A 42 0.54 2.42 -20.84
N ARG A 43 1.00 2.70 -22.07
CA ARG A 43 0.13 2.91 -23.23
C ARG A 43 -0.79 1.71 -23.50
N ARG A 44 -0.25 0.49 -23.48
CA ARG A 44 -1.04 -0.73 -23.74
C ARG A 44 -2.03 -1.01 -22.61
N ALA A 45 -1.67 -0.73 -21.36
CA ALA A 45 -2.60 -0.85 -20.22
C ALA A 45 -3.71 0.21 -20.28
N CYS A 46 -3.41 1.41 -20.77
CA CYS A 46 -4.37 2.49 -21.01
C CYS A 46 -5.36 2.24 -22.16
N ASN A 47 -5.26 1.10 -22.87
CA ASN A 47 -6.06 0.77 -24.05
C ASN A 47 -5.78 1.67 -25.27
N ALA A 48 -4.52 2.05 -25.46
CA ALA A 48 -4.05 2.78 -26.64
C ALA A 48 -2.97 2.01 -27.45
N PRO A 49 -3.16 0.72 -27.79
CA PRO A 49 -2.14 -0.04 -28.53
C PRO A 49 -1.90 0.54 -29.94
N ARG A 50 -0.66 0.45 -30.43
CA ARG A 50 -0.34 0.79 -31.84
C ARG A 50 -0.80 -0.33 -32.78
N ALA A 51 -0.77 -0.07 -34.08
CA ALA A 51 -1.11 -1.07 -35.09
C ALA A 51 -0.25 -2.34 -34.92
N GLY A 52 -0.90 -3.49 -34.74
CA GLY A 52 -0.24 -4.78 -34.49
C GLY A 52 -0.04 -5.13 -33.01
N GLU A 53 -0.36 -4.23 -32.08
CA GLU A 53 -0.30 -4.47 -30.64
C GLU A 53 -1.69 -4.75 -30.05
N THR A 54 -1.71 -5.34 -28.85
CA THR A 54 -2.93 -5.58 -28.06
C THR A 54 -2.85 -4.85 -26.72
N SER A 55 -3.99 -4.43 -26.17
CA SER A 55 -4.03 -3.91 -24.80
C SER A 55 -3.62 -4.99 -23.80
N VAL A 56 -3.03 -4.60 -22.67
CA VAL A 56 -2.70 -5.51 -21.56
C VAL A 56 -3.57 -5.27 -20.33
N ASP A 57 -3.59 -6.22 -19.41
CA ASP A 57 -4.28 -6.11 -18.13
C ASP A 57 -3.45 -5.33 -17.10
N VAL A 58 -2.13 -5.54 -17.13
CA VAL A 58 -1.19 -4.93 -16.18
C VAL A 58 -0.02 -4.31 -16.94
N ALA A 59 0.26 -3.04 -16.66
CA ALA A 59 1.49 -2.37 -17.03
C ALA A 59 2.54 -2.53 -15.93
N MET A 60 3.68 -3.10 -16.27
CA MET A 60 4.83 -3.28 -15.39
C MET A 60 5.73 -2.05 -15.47
N MET A 61 5.98 -1.34 -14.37
CA MET A 61 6.70 -0.06 -14.40
C MET A 61 7.83 0.00 -13.39
N SER A 62 9.02 0.38 -13.85
CA SER A 62 10.19 0.68 -12.98
C SER A 62 10.20 2.13 -12.48
N ARG A 63 9.13 2.88 -12.74
CA ARG A 63 8.93 4.28 -12.33
C ARG A 63 7.44 4.58 -12.22
N GLN A 64 7.10 5.72 -11.63
CA GLN A 64 5.73 6.22 -11.68
C GLN A 64 5.30 6.53 -13.12
N LEU A 65 3.98 6.55 -13.34
CA LEU A 65 3.38 7.06 -14.57
C LEU A 65 3.73 8.54 -14.73
N ARG A 66 4.19 8.91 -15.93
CA ARG A 66 4.45 10.32 -16.27
C ARG A 66 3.11 11.05 -16.41
N VAL A 67 3.12 12.36 -16.15
CA VAL A 67 1.96 13.23 -16.41
C VAL A 67 1.50 13.22 -17.87
N THR A 68 2.39 12.88 -18.80
CA THR A 68 2.07 12.70 -20.23
C THR A 68 1.42 11.35 -20.54
N GLU A 69 1.50 10.38 -19.62
CA GLU A 69 0.93 9.04 -19.77
C GLU A 69 -0.44 8.97 -19.08
N ALA A 70 -0.54 9.47 -17.86
CA ALA A 70 -1.78 9.51 -17.09
C ALA A 70 -1.75 10.62 -16.02
N SER A 71 -2.91 11.21 -15.74
CA SER A 71 -3.09 12.18 -14.67
C SER A 71 -3.56 11.50 -13.38
N VAL A 72 -2.87 11.76 -12.27
CA VAL A 72 -3.25 11.25 -10.95
C VAL A 72 -4.54 11.90 -10.44
N ARG A 73 -5.44 11.11 -9.85
CA ARG A 73 -6.63 11.61 -9.15
C ARG A 73 -6.27 12.09 -7.75
N THR A 74 -7.22 12.78 -7.09
CA THR A 74 -7.05 13.28 -5.72
C THR A 74 -6.72 12.21 -4.67
N ASN A 75 -6.99 10.93 -4.95
CA ASN A 75 -6.66 9.83 -4.06
C ASN A 75 -5.20 9.35 -4.16
N GLY A 76 -4.42 9.84 -5.13
CA GLY A 76 -2.98 9.56 -5.23
C GLY A 76 -2.58 8.20 -5.79
N TYR A 77 -3.53 7.31 -6.10
CA TYR A 77 -3.24 5.95 -6.61
C TYR A 77 -4.08 5.53 -7.82
N LEU A 78 -5.14 6.27 -8.15
CA LEU A 78 -5.85 6.12 -9.43
C LEU A 78 -5.33 7.14 -10.43
N PHE A 79 -5.13 6.69 -11.66
CA PHE A 79 -4.56 7.46 -12.76
C PHE A 79 -5.48 7.39 -13.96
N ASP A 80 -5.97 8.53 -14.42
CA ASP A 80 -6.74 8.61 -15.65
C ASP A 80 -5.78 8.74 -16.84
N CYS A 81 -5.83 7.78 -17.76
CA CYS A 81 -4.96 7.77 -18.91
C CYS A 81 -5.17 9.02 -19.78
N VAL A 82 -4.08 9.67 -20.17
CA VAL A 82 -4.11 10.80 -21.11
C VAL A 82 -4.50 10.32 -22.50
N GLU A 83 -3.91 9.21 -22.93
CA GLU A 83 -4.24 8.52 -24.17
C GLU A 83 -4.92 7.19 -23.87
N GLY A 84 -6.05 6.92 -24.52
CA GLY A 84 -6.88 5.74 -24.25
C GLY A 84 -8.11 6.08 -23.41
N ASN A 85 -8.78 5.05 -22.88
CA ASN A 85 -10.08 5.21 -22.22
C ASN A 85 -10.21 4.42 -20.91
N ARG A 86 -9.08 4.16 -20.25
CA ARG A 86 -9.04 3.44 -18.97
C ARG A 86 -8.55 4.33 -17.84
N THR A 87 -8.99 3.98 -16.64
CA THR A 87 -8.35 4.41 -15.39
C THR A 87 -7.45 3.27 -14.94
N LEU A 88 -6.21 3.56 -14.56
CA LEU A 88 -5.28 2.61 -13.99
C LEU A 88 -5.18 2.79 -12.48
N LEU A 89 -5.14 1.69 -11.76
CA LEU A 89 -4.73 1.60 -10.37
C LEU A 89 -3.23 1.33 -10.33
N GLN A 90 -2.45 2.26 -9.77
CA GLN A 90 -1.03 2.07 -9.55
C GLN A 90 -0.79 1.42 -8.18
N VAL A 91 -0.11 0.28 -8.20
CA VAL A 91 0.19 -0.53 -7.03
C VAL A 91 1.70 -0.67 -6.95
N MET A 92 2.30 -0.22 -5.86
CA MET A 92 3.71 -0.52 -5.60
C MET A 92 3.84 -2.02 -5.32
N VAL A 93 4.82 -2.68 -5.93
CA VAL A 93 5.02 -4.13 -5.78
C VAL A 93 6.32 -4.48 -5.07
N ALA A 94 7.36 -3.69 -5.28
CA ALA A 94 8.67 -3.90 -4.69
C ALA A 94 9.50 -2.61 -4.80
N ILE A 95 10.64 -2.59 -4.11
CA ILE A 95 11.71 -1.63 -4.33
C ILE A 95 12.88 -2.39 -4.95
N ASP A 96 13.47 -1.79 -5.96
CA ASP A 96 14.70 -2.28 -6.57
C ASP A 96 15.84 -2.19 -5.56
N GLU A 97 16.75 -3.14 -5.60
CA GLU A 97 17.89 -3.22 -4.68
C GLU A 97 18.77 -1.98 -4.65
N GLY A 98 18.75 -1.18 -5.72
CA GLY A 98 19.47 0.08 -5.83
C GLY A 98 20.98 -0.07 -6.01
N ILE A 99 21.64 1.05 -6.29
CA ILE A 99 23.09 1.13 -6.42
C ILE A 99 23.69 1.54 -5.07
N GLY A 100 24.62 0.73 -4.57
CA GLY A 100 25.52 1.11 -3.50
C GLY A 100 26.89 1.51 -4.07
N ILE A 101 27.65 2.29 -3.31
CA ILE A 101 28.98 2.76 -3.69
C ILE A 101 29.96 2.44 -2.56
N LEU A 102 31.14 1.95 -2.93
CA LEU A 102 32.20 1.60 -1.98
C LEU A 102 33.51 2.24 -2.37
N PRO A 103 34.35 2.63 -1.39
CA PRO A 103 35.76 2.85 -1.67
C PRO A 103 36.40 1.48 -1.99
N VAL A 104 37.15 1.39 -3.09
CA VAL A 104 37.89 0.17 -3.40
C VAL A 104 39.07 0.05 -2.45
N ASN A 105 39.04 -0.97 -1.59
CA ASN A 105 40.08 -1.26 -0.60
C ASN A 105 41.08 -2.31 -1.13
N ASP A 106 41.71 -2.05 -2.27
CA ASP A 106 42.77 -2.93 -2.78
C ASP A 106 44.13 -2.56 -2.16
N SER A 107 44.67 -3.47 -1.34
CA SER A 107 45.99 -3.35 -0.72
C SER A 107 47.16 -3.23 -1.71
N SER A 108 46.96 -3.60 -2.98
CA SER A 108 47.94 -3.48 -4.06
C SER A 108 47.95 -2.10 -4.73
N ILE A 109 46.98 -1.24 -4.39
CA ILE A 109 46.74 0.07 -5.02
C ILE A 109 46.65 1.17 -3.93
N LYS A 110 47.59 1.17 -3.00
CA LYS A 110 47.68 2.21 -1.96
C LYS A 110 48.48 3.41 -2.45
N ALA A 111 48.17 4.61 -1.96
CA ALA A 111 49.10 5.73 -2.00
C ALA A 111 50.44 5.33 -1.34
N SER A 112 51.52 6.03 -1.63
CA SER A 112 52.88 5.66 -1.21
C SER A 112 53.04 5.53 0.33
N ASN A 113 52.09 6.05 1.10
CA ASN A 113 51.99 6.00 2.56
C ASN A 113 51.09 4.87 3.12
N GLY A 114 50.41 4.10 2.27
CA GLY A 114 49.56 2.99 2.65
C GLY A 114 48.09 3.33 2.96
N ALA A 115 47.67 4.60 2.82
CA ALA A 115 46.30 5.06 3.07
C ALA A 115 45.38 4.83 1.86
N ASN A 116 44.08 4.63 2.12
CA ASN A 116 43.04 4.70 1.09
C ASN A 116 42.69 6.18 0.89
N VAL A 117 43.10 6.73 -0.26
CA VAL A 117 42.93 8.16 -0.57
C VAL A 117 41.48 8.57 -0.78
N VAL A 118 40.60 7.62 -1.15
CA VAL A 118 39.15 7.85 -1.23
C VAL A 118 38.60 8.01 0.19
N GLU A 119 38.88 7.07 1.10
CA GLU A 119 38.41 7.15 2.50
C GLU A 119 38.92 8.41 3.22
N GLU A 120 40.18 8.79 2.97
CA GLU A 120 40.75 10.03 3.49
C GLU A 120 39.98 11.25 2.98
N CYS A 121 39.72 11.31 1.67
CA CYS A 121 38.94 12.38 1.06
C CYS A 121 37.51 12.45 1.61
N LEU A 122 36.83 11.30 1.77
CA LEU A 122 35.50 11.24 2.37
C LEU A 122 35.47 11.84 3.79
N GLY A 123 36.56 11.71 4.56
CA GLY A 123 36.68 12.32 5.89
C GLY A 123 36.63 13.86 5.90
N HIS A 124 36.91 14.50 4.76
CA HIS A 124 36.81 15.95 4.59
C HIS A 124 35.43 16.40 4.09
N LEU A 125 34.63 15.49 3.51
CA LEU A 125 33.32 15.80 2.96
C LEU A 125 32.24 15.85 4.06
N GLU A 126 31.23 16.70 3.84
CA GLU A 126 30.06 16.74 4.72
C GLU A 126 29.36 15.37 4.73
N GLY A 127 29.01 14.89 5.93
CA GLY A 127 28.33 13.60 6.09
C GLY A 127 29.19 12.38 5.75
N GLY A 128 30.49 12.55 5.45
CA GLY A 128 31.37 11.46 5.03
C GLY A 128 31.00 10.87 3.67
N GLY A 129 30.28 11.61 2.84
CA GLY A 129 29.63 11.09 1.62
C GLY A 129 29.58 12.09 0.47
N LEU A 130 28.89 11.70 -0.60
CA LEU A 130 28.76 12.49 -1.83
C LEU A 130 27.37 13.09 -1.95
N THR A 131 27.28 14.28 -2.53
CA THR A 131 26.02 14.81 -3.05
C THR A 131 25.66 14.16 -4.39
N THR A 132 24.41 14.28 -4.81
CA THR A 132 23.94 13.79 -6.12
C THR A 132 24.67 14.45 -7.27
N ASP A 133 24.94 15.76 -7.16
CA ASP A 133 25.67 16.52 -8.16
C ASP A 133 27.15 16.10 -8.23
N GLN A 134 27.81 15.88 -7.08
CA GLN A 134 29.17 15.32 -7.05
C GLN A 134 29.22 13.93 -7.66
N LEU A 135 28.24 13.07 -7.36
CA LEU A 135 28.15 11.74 -7.94
C LEU A 135 27.89 11.78 -9.45
N ARG A 136 27.01 12.69 -9.90
CA ARG A 136 26.72 12.89 -11.32
C ARG A 136 27.95 13.40 -12.07
N TRP A 137 28.74 14.30 -11.49
CA TRP A 137 30.03 14.71 -12.04
C TRP A 137 30.92 13.48 -12.27
N ILE A 138 31.16 12.67 -11.23
CA ILE A 138 32.04 11.49 -11.32
C ILE A 138 31.61 10.48 -12.39
N LEU A 139 30.30 10.30 -12.61
CA LEU A 139 29.77 9.22 -13.44
C LEU A 139 29.33 9.66 -14.84
N SER A 140 29.05 10.94 -15.07
CA SER A 140 28.46 11.40 -16.32
C SER A 140 29.49 11.56 -17.44
N SER A 141 29.10 11.20 -18.66
CA SER A 141 29.87 11.47 -19.88
C SER A 141 29.80 12.92 -20.34
N TRP A 142 29.01 13.76 -19.66
CA TRP A 142 28.82 15.15 -20.02
C TRP A 142 29.85 16.08 -19.37
N PRO A 143 30.32 17.10 -20.11
CA PRO A 143 31.12 18.19 -19.55
C PRO A 143 30.31 19.11 -18.62
N GLU A 144 31.01 19.95 -17.85
CA GLU A 144 30.42 20.84 -16.84
C GLU A 144 29.32 21.76 -17.39
N ASP A 145 29.51 22.32 -18.59
CA ASP A 145 28.57 23.25 -19.21
C ASP A 145 27.21 22.58 -19.51
N MET A 146 27.23 21.36 -20.05
CA MET A 146 26.04 20.56 -20.33
C MET A 146 25.33 20.12 -19.04
N LEU A 147 26.07 19.81 -17.98
CA LEU A 147 25.49 19.50 -16.67
C LEU A 147 24.78 20.73 -16.09
N ALA A 148 25.43 21.89 -16.11
CA ALA A 148 24.88 23.14 -15.58
C ALA A 148 23.57 23.55 -16.26
N GLU A 149 23.42 23.30 -17.56
CA GLU A 149 22.17 23.56 -18.31
C GLU A 149 20.97 22.75 -17.78
N THR A 150 21.21 21.67 -17.05
CA THR A 150 20.18 20.79 -16.50
C THR A 150 19.87 21.03 -15.02
N GLY A 151 20.43 22.09 -14.43
CA GLY A 151 20.23 22.44 -13.03
C GLY A 151 21.18 21.74 -12.05
N TRP A 152 22.27 21.15 -12.56
CA TRP A 152 23.38 20.65 -11.74
C TRP A 152 24.05 21.80 -10.97
N ASP A 153 24.35 21.60 -9.69
CA ASP A 153 24.99 22.62 -8.85
C ASP A 153 26.49 22.74 -9.12
N SER A 154 26.89 23.73 -9.93
CA SER A 154 28.30 24.08 -10.18
C SER A 154 29.12 24.44 -8.94
N SER A 155 28.49 24.71 -7.79
CA SER A 155 29.23 24.93 -6.54
C SER A 155 29.58 23.64 -5.80
N SER A 156 28.96 22.51 -6.19
CA SER A 156 29.18 21.19 -5.57
C SER A 156 30.51 20.55 -5.97
N VAL A 157 31.02 20.91 -7.16
CA VAL A 157 32.33 20.51 -7.70
C VAL A 157 32.96 21.73 -8.38
N PRO A 158 33.93 22.41 -7.77
CA PRO A 158 34.54 23.62 -8.33
C PRO A 158 35.39 23.42 -9.59
N ASN A 159 35.52 22.20 -10.11
CA ASN A 159 36.35 21.83 -11.27
C ASN A 159 37.76 22.47 -11.21
N SER A 160 38.51 22.12 -10.15
CA SER A 160 39.70 22.86 -9.73
C SER A 160 40.85 22.92 -10.74
N ASP A 161 40.90 22.00 -11.69
CA ASP A 161 41.91 21.94 -12.76
C ASP A 161 41.40 22.54 -14.10
N GLY A 162 40.11 22.88 -14.18
CA GLY A 162 39.46 23.45 -15.36
C GLY A 162 39.38 22.49 -16.55
N SER A 163 39.35 21.18 -16.30
CA SER A 163 39.40 20.14 -17.32
C SER A 163 38.30 19.11 -17.13
N ASP A 164 37.30 19.10 -18.00
CA ASP A 164 36.27 18.04 -18.04
C ASP A 164 36.84 16.65 -18.39
N GLY A 165 38.09 16.60 -18.86
CA GLY A 165 38.80 15.38 -19.24
C GLY A 165 39.49 14.68 -18.07
N THR A 166 39.41 15.22 -16.85
CA THR A 166 40.00 14.67 -15.63
C THR A 166 39.05 14.88 -14.48
N HIS A 167 38.84 13.86 -13.66
CA HIS A 167 37.91 13.90 -12.52
C HIS A 167 38.70 13.52 -11.29
N LEU A 168 39.14 14.51 -10.51
CA LEU A 168 40.07 14.34 -9.39
C LEU A 168 39.36 14.41 -8.04
N LEU A 169 39.86 13.67 -7.03
CA LEU A 169 39.36 13.78 -5.65
C LEU A 169 39.50 15.21 -5.10
N SER A 170 40.55 15.94 -5.49
CA SER A 170 40.77 17.35 -5.14
C SER A 170 39.68 18.30 -5.66
N GLU A 171 38.92 17.91 -6.68
CA GLU A 171 37.75 18.67 -7.15
C GLU A 171 36.55 18.54 -6.21
N LEU A 172 36.49 17.50 -5.38
CA LEU A 172 35.42 17.32 -4.41
C LEU A 172 35.66 18.16 -3.14
N HIS A 173 36.93 18.26 -2.72
CA HIS A 173 37.35 19.10 -1.60
C HIS A 173 38.84 19.45 -1.69
N PRO A 174 39.26 20.68 -1.35
CA PRO A 174 40.65 21.15 -1.50
C PRO A 174 41.69 20.37 -0.67
N ASP A 175 41.27 19.70 0.40
CA ASP A 175 42.15 18.85 1.23
C ASP A 175 42.31 17.42 0.69
N CYS A 176 41.57 17.05 -0.37
CA CYS A 176 41.73 15.75 -1.01
C CYS A 176 42.96 15.71 -1.93
N ALA A 177 43.52 14.51 -2.15
CA ALA A 177 44.65 14.34 -3.05
C ALA A 177 44.28 14.63 -4.51
N GLU A 178 45.25 15.11 -5.31
CA GLU A 178 45.15 15.21 -6.77
C GLU A 178 45.24 13.81 -7.42
N GLN A 179 44.28 12.95 -7.08
CA GLN A 179 44.17 11.58 -7.56
C GLN A 179 42.93 11.45 -8.43
N GLU A 180 43.12 10.93 -9.65
CA GLU A 180 42.04 10.63 -10.58
C GLU A 180 41.11 9.55 -10.00
N ILE A 181 39.82 9.85 -10.07
CA ILE A 181 38.72 8.98 -9.68
C ILE A 181 38.44 8.03 -10.83
N THR A 182 38.42 6.73 -10.52
CA THR A 182 38.03 5.68 -11.47
C THR A 182 36.84 4.91 -10.91
N VAL A 183 36.08 4.27 -11.78
CA VAL A 183 34.85 3.56 -11.40
C VAL A 183 34.99 2.09 -11.75
N THR A 184 34.78 1.24 -10.76
CA THR A 184 34.71 -0.22 -10.94
C THR A 184 33.25 -0.64 -11.01
N LEU A 185 32.93 -1.46 -12.01
CA LEU A 185 31.63 -2.10 -12.17
C LEU A 185 31.73 -3.58 -11.83
N PRO A 186 30.63 -4.22 -11.40
CA PRO A 186 30.63 -5.63 -11.07
C PRO A 186 30.88 -6.49 -12.31
N ALA A 187 31.48 -7.67 -12.10
CA ALA A 187 31.82 -8.58 -13.17
C ALA A 187 30.58 -9.35 -13.66
N GLY A 188 29.94 -8.88 -14.74
CA GLY A 188 28.90 -9.62 -15.43
C GLY A 188 27.91 -8.72 -16.19
N ASP A 189 27.59 -9.12 -17.43
CA ASP A 189 26.77 -8.32 -18.36
C ASP A 189 25.39 -7.92 -17.78
N GLU A 190 24.79 -8.77 -16.93
CA GLU A 190 23.46 -8.49 -16.34
C GLU A 190 23.50 -7.45 -15.21
N GLU A 191 24.49 -7.52 -14.33
CA GLU A 191 24.63 -6.59 -13.18
C GLU A 191 25.07 -5.21 -13.67
N GLU A 192 26.02 -5.19 -14.60
CA GLU A 192 26.48 -3.98 -15.29
C GLU A 192 25.31 -3.26 -15.98
N ALA A 193 24.52 -4.00 -16.78
CA ALA A 193 23.36 -3.43 -17.48
C ALA A 193 22.32 -2.84 -16.51
N ARG A 194 22.10 -3.48 -15.34
CA ARG A 194 21.17 -2.97 -14.32
C ARG A 194 21.66 -1.68 -13.68
N ILE A 195 22.95 -1.59 -13.35
CA ILE A 195 23.54 -0.35 -12.81
C ILE A 195 23.38 0.78 -13.83
N ILE A 196 23.67 0.52 -15.10
CA ILE A 196 23.52 1.52 -16.18
C ILE A 196 22.06 1.98 -16.31
N GLU A 197 21.10 1.06 -16.26
CA GLU A 197 19.67 1.39 -16.29
C GLU A 197 19.28 2.28 -15.11
N LEU A 198 19.72 1.93 -13.89
CA LEU A 198 19.45 2.70 -12.68
C LEU A 198 20.05 4.11 -12.75
N LEU A 199 21.33 4.24 -13.11
CA LEU A 199 21.99 5.55 -13.29
C LEU A 199 21.25 6.42 -14.32
N SER A 200 20.89 5.83 -15.46
CA SER A 200 20.15 6.52 -16.52
C SER A 200 18.76 7.01 -16.07
N SER A 201 18.16 6.32 -15.10
CA SER A 201 16.82 6.65 -14.58
C SER A 201 16.83 7.60 -13.38
N LYS A 202 17.95 7.67 -12.65
CA LYS A 202 18.04 8.33 -11.34
C LYS A 202 19.01 9.48 -11.24
N LEU A 203 20.13 9.38 -11.95
CA LEU A 203 21.23 10.32 -11.84
C LEU A 203 21.33 11.19 -13.11
N PHE A 204 21.16 10.57 -14.27
CA PHE A 204 21.24 11.26 -15.56
C PHE A 204 19.87 11.82 -15.99
N VAL A 205 19.87 12.78 -16.91
CA VAL A 205 18.66 13.45 -17.42
C VAL A 205 17.91 12.57 -18.44
N GLY A 206 18.06 11.25 -18.34
CA GLY A 206 17.44 10.23 -19.18
C GLY A 206 18.26 9.92 -20.45
N ALA A 207 18.30 8.64 -20.82
CA ALA A 207 19.09 8.13 -21.95
C ALA A 207 18.76 8.81 -23.31
N ASP A 208 17.56 9.38 -23.46
CA ASP A 208 17.11 10.02 -24.69
C ASP A 208 17.80 11.38 -24.96
N ASN A 209 18.39 12.00 -23.93
CA ASN A 209 19.05 13.30 -24.04
C ASN A 209 20.54 13.18 -24.37
N GLY A 210 21.09 11.96 -24.37
CA GLY A 210 22.49 11.68 -24.73
C GLY A 210 23.47 11.71 -23.55
N GLU A 211 22.99 11.82 -22.31
CA GLU A 211 23.80 11.62 -21.11
C GLU A 211 23.95 10.12 -20.81
N SER A 212 25.17 9.68 -20.51
CA SER A 212 25.48 8.28 -20.22
C SER A 212 26.59 8.18 -19.19
N LEU A 213 26.92 6.96 -18.78
CA LEU A 213 28.13 6.70 -18.00
C LEU A 213 29.40 7.10 -18.78
N ASP A 214 30.38 7.75 -18.15
CA ASP A 214 31.69 8.01 -18.74
C ASP A 214 32.54 6.73 -18.76
N TRP A 215 32.56 6.08 -19.92
CA TRP A 215 33.32 4.86 -20.14
C TRP A 215 34.84 5.04 -20.03
N ASN A 216 35.36 6.26 -20.13
CA ASN A 216 36.79 6.51 -19.97
C ASN A 216 37.25 6.39 -18.51
N ARG A 217 36.31 6.46 -17.55
CA ARG A 217 36.59 6.33 -16.11
C ARG A 217 36.56 4.90 -15.61
N ILE A 218 36.09 3.97 -16.43
CA ILE A 218 35.90 2.58 -16.02
C ILE A 218 37.26 1.90 -15.90
N GLY A 219 37.61 1.49 -14.69
CA GLY A 219 38.93 0.96 -14.40
C GLY A 219 39.19 0.78 -12.91
N SER A 220 40.43 0.38 -12.62
CA SER A 220 40.94 0.21 -11.26
C SER A 220 42.14 1.13 -11.03
N GLY A 221 42.22 1.73 -9.85
CA GLY A 221 43.22 2.74 -9.51
C GLY A 221 43.12 3.18 -8.04
N PRO A 222 44.09 3.98 -7.54
CA PRO A 222 44.11 4.38 -6.13
C PRO A 222 42.90 5.22 -5.72
N GLY A 223 42.29 5.94 -6.66
CA GLY A 223 41.04 6.70 -6.47
C GLY A 223 39.78 5.92 -6.84
N ALA A 224 39.83 4.58 -6.93
CA ALA A 224 38.71 3.80 -7.42
C ALA A 224 37.54 3.75 -6.42
N ILE A 225 36.34 4.00 -6.94
CA ILE A 225 35.08 3.65 -6.29
C ILE A 225 34.43 2.47 -7.02
N GLU A 226 33.76 1.59 -6.28
CA GLU A 226 33.03 0.45 -6.84
C GLU A 226 31.52 0.70 -6.73
N LEU A 227 30.83 0.53 -7.84
CA LEU A 227 29.37 0.47 -7.86
C LEU A 227 28.93 -0.99 -7.70
N TYR A 228 27.94 -1.22 -6.85
CA TYR A 228 27.40 -2.57 -6.64
C TYR A 228 25.89 -2.56 -6.50
N LEU A 229 25.29 -3.72 -6.76
CA LEU A 229 23.91 -4.02 -6.42
C LEU A 229 23.88 -4.85 -5.14
N TRP A 230 22.87 -4.63 -4.29
CA TRP A 230 22.77 -5.35 -3.02
C TRP A 230 22.79 -6.88 -3.18
N SER A 231 22.12 -7.45 -4.17
CA SER A 231 22.05 -8.91 -4.40
C SER A 231 23.38 -9.56 -4.75
N ALA A 232 24.34 -8.79 -5.29
CA ALA A 232 25.69 -9.29 -5.56
C ALA A 232 26.48 -9.55 -4.26
N TYR A 233 26.12 -8.86 -3.18
CA TYR A 233 26.76 -8.94 -1.88
C TYR A 233 25.84 -9.64 -0.87
N GLY A 234 26.11 -10.93 -0.59
CA GLY A 234 25.37 -11.67 0.43
C GLY A 234 25.48 -10.99 1.81
N SER A 235 24.41 -11.06 2.62
CA SER A 235 24.32 -10.44 3.97
C SER A 235 25.55 -10.63 4.89
N SER A 236 26.33 -11.70 4.72
CA SER A 236 27.53 -11.98 5.50
C SER A 236 28.79 -11.20 5.07
N ASP A 237 28.88 -10.76 3.81
CA ASP A 237 30.01 -9.96 3.33
C ASP A 237 29.85 -8.46 3.63
N MET A 238 28.61 -7.98 3.78
CA MET A 238 28.32 -6.58 4.06
C MET A 238 28.63 -6.17 5.51
N ASP A 239 28.18 -6.94 6.50
CA ASP A 239 28.33 -6.62 7.94
C ASP A 239 29.79 -6.58 8.45
N SER A 240 30.75 -7.12 7.70
CA SER A 240 32.12 -7.35 8.20
C SER A 240 33.24 -6.74 7.35
N LYS A 241 32.96 -6.21 6.16
CA LYS A 241 34.01 -5.82 5.20
C LYS A 241 33.80 -4.52 4.44
N MET A 242 32.69 -3.80 4.61
CA MET A 242 32.31 -2.71 3.73
C MET A 242 31.92 -1.44 4.48
N ALA A 243 32.55 -0.32 4.15
CA ALA A 243 32.18 1.03 4.58
C ALA A 243 31.58 1.77 3.37
N PRO A 244 30.29 1.60 3.06
CA PRO A 244 29.67 2.21 1.88
C PRO A 244 29.66 3.73 1.97
N ILE A 245 29.85 4.38 0.82
CA ILE A 245 29.84 5.84 0.69
C ILE A 245 28.38 6.32 0.78
N PRO A 246 28.01 7.15 1.77
CA PRO A 246 26.68 7.72 1.86
C PRO A 246 26.39 8.70 0.72
N ILE A 247 25.16 8.72 0.21
CA ILE A 247 24.69 9.71 -0.76
C ILE A 247 23.70 10.65 -0.10
N LYS A 248 23.84 11.96 -0.33
CA LYS A 248 22.91 12.98 0.15
C LYS A 248 21.58 12.87 -0.58
N ASN A 249 20.49 12.87 0.16
CA ASN A 249 19.15 12.96 -0.38
C ASN A 249 18.75 14.42 -0.57
N ASP A 250 18.43 14.81 -1.80
CA ASP A 250 18.02 16.18 -2.15
C ASP A 250 16.73 16.62 -1.46
N GLU A 251 15.83 15.69 -1.08
CA GLU A 251 14.56 16.03 -0.45
C GLU A 251 14.69 16.41 1.03
N ASP A 252 15.49 15.66 1.80
CA ASP A 252 15.62 15.86 3.26
C ASP A 252 17.04 16.27 3.72
N GLY A 253 17.99 16.36 2.78
CA GLY A 253 19.37 16.78 3.01
C GLY A 253 20.24 15.76 3.75
N LYS A 254 19.74 14.55 4.04
CA LYS A 254 20.48 13.55 4.82
C LYS A 254 21.33 12.65 3.95
N TYR A 255 22.47 12.25 4.50
CA TYR A 255 23.36 11.27 3.90
C TYR A 255 22.98 9.87 4.34
N THR A 256 22.75 8.98 3.37
CA THR A 256 22.29 7.61 3.63
C THR A 256 22.99 6.60 2.75
N THR A 257 23.20 5.40 3.28
CA THR A 257 23.74 4.25 2.55
C THR A 257 22.63 3.27 2.19
N LEU A 258 22.88 2.40 1.22
CA LEU A 258 21.94 1.35 0.79
C LEU A 258 21.56 0.38 1.94
N GLU A 259 22.46 0.16 2.90
CA GLU A 259 22.27 -0.73 4.05
C GLU A 259 21.19 -0.26 5.05
N THR A 260 20.95 1.06 5.13
CA THR A 260 19.93 1.61 6.03
C THR A 260 18.50 1.17 5.61
N ILE A 261 18.35 0.65 4.39
CA ILE A 261 17.07 0.26 3.77
C ILE A 261 16.61 -1.14 4.21
N THR A 262 17.53 -2.06 4.54
CA THR A 262 17.21 -3.50 4.71
C THR A 262 16.95 -3.93 6.16
N ASN A 263 17.35 -3.13 7.16
CA ASN A 263 17.19 -3.46 8.58
C ASN A 263 15.92 -2.86 9.24
N SER A 264 15.02 -2.23 8.49
CA SER A 264 13.85 -1.53 9.04
C SER A 264 12.60 -2.40 9.31
N ASP A 265 12.76 -3.72 9.49
CA ASP A 265 11.66 -4.60 9.92
C ASP A 265 11.07 -4.23 11.30
N ASN A 266 11.69 -3.31 12.06
CA ASN A 266 11.30 -3.00 13.45
C ASN A 266 10.96 -1.54 13.78
N ASP A 267 11.11 -0.56 12.89
CA ASP A 267 10.86 0.84 13.24
C ASP A 267 9.69 1.44 12.43
N ASN A 268 8.56 1.64 13.12
CA ASN A 268 7.37 2.40 12.70
C ASN A 268 7.64 3.89 12.46
N LYS A 269 8.89 4.30 12.24
CA LYS A 269 9.19 5.60 11.64
C LYS A 269 9.18 5.35 10.15
N GLY A 270 8.37 6.08 9.40
CA GLY A 270 8.56 6.18 7.95
C GLY A 270 9.99 6.65 7.70
N GLN A 271 10.91 5.70 7.58
CA GLN A 271 12.23 5.96 7.06
C GLN A 271 11.98 6.12 5.57
N SER A 272 12.10 7.37 5.13
CA SER A 272 12.16 7.68 3.71
C SER A 272 13.18 6.73 3.12
N TYR A 273 12.77 5.92 2.15
CA TYR A 273 13.63 5.03 1.38
C TYR A 273 14.64 5.92 0.65
N SER A 274 15.67 6.32 1.38
CA SER A 274 16.66 7.26 0.91
C SER A 274 17.70 6.47 0.15
N SER A 275 17.37 6.20 -1.08
CA SER A 275 18.37 6.01 -2.09
C SER A 275 17.78 6.63 -3.33
N GLN A 276 18.20 7.85 -3.62
CA GLN A 276 18.00 8.45 -4.94
C GLN A 276 18.34 7.46 -6.07
N LEU A 277 19.18 6.46 -5.79
CA LEU A 277 19.60 5.39 -6.69
C LEU A 277 18.76 4.09 -6.58
N THR A 278 17.55 4.11 -5.98
CA THR A 278 16.61 2.97 -5.96
C THR A 278 15.36 3.25 -6.78
N ASN A 279 14.91 2.28 -7.57
CA ASN A 279 13.64 2.37 -8.26
C ASN A 279 12.51 1.77 -7.43
N THR A 280 11.43 2.52 -7.28
CA THR A 280 10.17 1.94 -6.83
C THR A 280 9.50 1.24 -8.02
N LEU A 281 9.10 -0.01 -7.82
CA LEU A 281 8.53 -0.86 -8.87
C LEU A 281 7.02 -0.94 -8.70
N TYR A 282 6.29 -0.83 -9.81
CA TYR A 282 4.84 -0.73 -9.81
C TYR A 282 4.19 -1.70 -10.80
N PHE A 283 2.99 -2.17 -10.43
CA PHE A 283 1.99 -2.66 -11.35
C PHE A 283 0.92 -1.60 -11.54
N ASN A 284 0.59 -1.29 -12.80
CA ASN A 284 -0.49 -0.39 -13.16
C ASN A 284 -1.59 -1.22 -13.78
N ILE A 285 -2.62 -1.46 -13.00
CA ILE A 285 -3.66 -2.44 -13.25
C ILE A 285 -4.88 -1.67 -13.73
N ASN A 286 -5.51 -2.09 -14.83
CA ASN A 286 -6.75 -1.43 -15.25
C ASN A 286 -7.78 -1.45 -14.11
N ARG A 287 -8.51 -0.37 -13.85
CA ARG A 287 -9.45 -0.28 -12.74
C ARG A 287 -10.68 -1.16 -12.92
N ASP A 288 -11.18 -1.27 -14.15
CA ASP A 288 -12.34 -2.13 -14.47
C ASP A 288 -11.97 -3.63 -14.53
N VAL A 289 -10.99 -4.04 -13.72
CA VAL A 289 -10.28 -5.28 -13.90
C VAL A 289 -11.10 -6.51 -13.58
N ARG A 290 -10.74 -7.58 -14.28
CA ARG A 290 -11.16 -8.95 -14.02
C ARG A 290 -10.65 -9.37 -12.64
N GLU A 291 -11.56 -9.85 -11.80
CA GLU A 291 -11.33 -10.38 -10.45
C GLU A 291 -10.05 -11.22 -10.31
N GLU A 292 -9.64 -11.93 -11.35
CA GLU A 292 -8.42 -12.73 -11.40
C GLU A 292 -7.11 -11.93 -11.32
N VAL A 293 -7.03 -10.74 -11.93
CA VAL A 293 -5.82 -9.88 -11.86
C VAL A 293 -5.68 -9.29 -10.45
N ARG A 294 -6.80 -9.00 -9.79
CA ARG A 294 -6.83 -8.57 -8.38
C ARG A 294 -6.23 -9.65 -7.49
N ARG A 295 -6.72 -10.89 -7.62
CA ARG A 295 -6.22 -12.05 -6.84
C ARG A 295 -4.74 -12.34 -7.09
N PHE A 296 -4.29 -12.19 -8.34
CA PHE A 296 -2.87 -12.27 -8.67
C PHE A 296 -2.05 -11.20 -7.93
N GLY A 297 -2.48 -9.93 -7.96
CA GLY A 297 -1.83 -8.84 -7.24
C GLY A 297 -1.80 -9.08 -5.72
N GLU A 298 -2.87 -9.59 -5.14
CA GLU A 298 -2.95 -9.91 -3.70
C GLU A 298 -2.03 -11.04 -3.28
N MET A 299 -1.92 -12.09 -4.11
CA MET A 299 -0.95 -13.14 -3.88
C MET A 299 0.47 -12.55 -3.88
N GLY A 300 0.77 -11.66 -4.82
CA GLY A 300 2.05 -10.95 -4.88
C GLY A 300 2.34 -10.06 -3.67
N LEU A 301 1.33 -9.39 -3.13
CA LEU A 301 1.47 -8.53 -1.94
C LEU A 301 1.46 -9.31 -0.62
N SER A 302 1.23 -10.63 -0.64
CA SER A 302 1.26 -11.46 0.57
C SER A 302 2.69 -11.69 1.09
N ALA A 303 2.79 -12.25 2.30
CA ALA A 303 4.07 -12.74 2.85
C ALA A 303 4.79 -13.73 1.90
N ARG A 304 4.03 -14.54 1.16
CA ARG A 304 4.59 -15.48 0.16
C ARG A 304 5.19 -14.74 -1.03
N GLY A 305 4.51 -13.72 -1.54
CA GLY A 305 5.03 -12.87 -2.61
C GLY A 305 6.29 -12.12 -2.18
N SER A 306 6.30 -11.61 -0.95
CA SER A 306 7.47 -10.97 -0.34
C SER A 306 8.67 -11.91 -0.19
N PHE A 307 8.42 -13.18 0.16
CA PHE A 307 9.48 -14.20 0.18
C PHE A 307 10.08 -14.41 -1.23
N MET A 308 9.25 -14.48 -2.27
CA MET A 308 9.73 -14.62 -3.65
C MET A 308 10.54 -13.41 -4.12
N LEU A 309 10.12 -12.18 -3.77
CA LEU A 309 10.86 -10.96 -4.08
C LEU A 309 12.29 -11.00 -3.54
N ARG A 310 12.45 -11.44 -2.28
CA ARG A 310 13.78 -11.59 -1.66
C ARG A 310 14.68 -12.58 -2.40
N GLN A 311 14.11 -13.66 -2.95
CA GLN A 311 14.88 -14.63 -3.74
C GLN A 311 15.33 -14.07 -5.10
N LEU A 312 14.66 -13.03 -5.59
CA LEU A 312 14.99 -12.38 -6.87
C LEU A 312 15.96 -11.20 -6.74
N GLY A 313 16.32 -10.82 -5.51
CA GLY A 313 17.12 -9.64 -5.21
C GLY A 313 16.31 -8.35 -5.03
N PHE A 314 14.99 -8.42 -4.90
CA PHE A 314 14.16 -7.25 -4.64
C PHE A 314 13.88 -7.04 -3.16
N VAL A 315 13.70 -5.78 -2.77
CA VAL A 315 13.28 -5.40 -1.43
C VAL A 315 11.74 -5.42 -1.37
N PRO A 316 11.13 -6.28 -0.54
CA PRO A 316 9.68 -6.30 -0.39
C PRO A 316 9.21 -5.05 0.37
N LEU A 317 7.98 -4.63 0.10
CA LEU A 317 7.37 -3.50 0.78
C LEU A 317 7.11 -3.80 2.27
N SER A 318 7.07 -2.74 3.08
CA SER A 318 6.69 -2.88 4.48
C SER A 318 5.28 -3.48 4.61
N PRO A 319 4.96 -4.18 5.71
CA PRO A 319 3.63 -4.74 5.92
C PRO A 319 2.51 -3.71 5.76
N SER A 320 2.73 -2.47 6.22
CA SER A 320 1.76 -1.38 6.12
C SER A 320 1.46 -0.96 4.67
N GLU A 321 2.48 -0.94 3.81
CA GLU A 321 2.35 -0.62 2.39
C GLU A 321 1.69 -1.76 1.62
N ARG A 322 2.03 -3.01 1.94
CA ARG A 322 1.39 -4.19 1.33
C ARG A 322 -0.12 -4.21 1.60
N ILE A 323 -0.53 -3.90 2.83
CA ILE A 323 -1.95 -3.81 3.19
C ILE A 323 -2.64 -2.66 2.48
N ARG A 324 -2.00 -1.47 2.43
CA ARG A 324 -2.53 -0.32 1.70
C ARG A 324 -2.75 -0.67 0.23
N ASN A 325 -1.77 -1.31 -0.39
CA ASN A 325 -1.82 -1.72 -1.79
C ASN A 325 -2.86 -2.81 -2.03
N SER A 326 -2.98 -3.78 -1.11
CA SER A 326 -4.03 -4.80 -1.17
C SER A 326 -5.42 -4.19 -1.03
N ASN A 327 -5.60 -3.18 -0.16
CA ASN A 327 -6.86 -2.46 -0.04
C ASN A 327 -7.19 -1.66 -1.31
N ASN A 328 -6.20 -1.02 -1.92
CA ASN A 328 -6.39 -0.31 -3.18
C ASN A 328 -6.78 -1.28 -4.31
N LEU A 329 -6.20 -2.48 -4.36
CA LEU A 329 -6.59 -3.56 -5.29
C LEU A 329 -8.04 -4.03 -5.10
N ARG A 330 -8.51 -4.04 -3.86
CA ARG A 330 -9.87 -4.48 -3.52
C ARG A 330 -10.94 -3.44 -3.78
N ASP A 331 -10.57 -2.20 -4.18
CA ASP A 331 -11.50 -1.07 -4.24
C ASP A 331 -12.33 -1.01 -2.96
N ASN A 332 -11.67 -1.19 -1.80
CA ASN A 332 -12.27 -1.50 -0.50
C ASN A 332 -13.13 -0.33 0.06
N ASN A 333 -14.26 -0.08 -0.59
CA ASN A 333 -15.36 0.71 -0.10
C ASN A 333 -16.25 -0.21 0.73
N PHE A 334 -15.94 -0.35 2.01
CA PHE A 334 -16.71 -1.13 2.99
C PHE A 334 -18.04 -0.45 3.34
N CYS A 335 -19.00 -0.46 2.42
CA CYS A 335 -20.06 0.53 2.43
C CYS A 335 -21.37 0.10 1.79
N PHE A 336 -22.40 0.88 2.13
CA PHE A 336 -23.62 1.05 1.38
C PHE A 336 -23.39 2.01 0.20
N SER A 337 -24.11 1.77 -0.91
CA SER A 337 -24.14 2.71 -2.04
C SER A 337 -24.99 3.96 -1.74
N SER A 338 -24.81 5.05 -2.50
CA SER A 338 -25.71 6.22 -2.43
C SER A 338 -27.19 5.92 -2.70
N SER A 339 -27.50 4.82 -3.41
CA SER A 339 -28.87 4.44 -3.74
C SER A 339 -29.61 3.74 -2.60
N THR A 340 -28.88 3.36 -1.54
CA THR A 340 -29.46 2.73 -0.36
C THR A 340 -30.27 3.76 0.43
N THR A 341 -31.45 3.35 0.88
CA THR A 341 -32.32 4.17 1.73
C THR A 341 -32.45 3.58 3.12
N VAL A 342 -32.63 4.44 4.12
CA VAL A 342 -32.87 4.08 5.52
C VAL A 342 -34.09 4.83 6.04
N THR A 343 -34.73 4.30 7.08
CA THR A 343 -35.81 5.02 7.77
C THR A 343 -35.23 5.77 8.96
N VAL A 344 -35.30 7.10 8.93
CA VAL A 344 -34.87 7.99 10.01
C VAL A 344 -36.09 8.46 10.79
N LEU A 345 -36.02 8.38 12.12
CA LEU A 345 -37.04 8.89 13.03
C LEU A 345 -37.29 10.38 12.71
N ASP A 346 -38.55 10.77 12.63
CA ASP A 346 -39.01 12.13 12.32
C ASP A 346 -38.72 12.65 10.89
N LYS A 347 -37.87 11.99 10.09
CA LYS A 347 -37.61 12.34 8.67
C LYS A 347 -38.22 11.36 7.66
N GLY A 348 -38.59 10.16 8.09
CA GLY A 348 -39.12 9.11 7.21
C GLY A 348 -38.01 8.44 6.39
N ARG A 349 -38.29 8.10 5.13
CA ARG A 349 -37.30 7.46 4.24
C ARG A 349 -36.29 8.49 3.75
N VAL A 350 -35.00 8.25 4.00
CA VAL A 350 -33.87 9.13 3.65
C VAL A 350 -32.82 8.32 2.89
N ASN A 351 -32.14 8.93 1.91
CA ASN A 351 -30.99 8.26 1.28
C ASN A 351 -29.84 8.17 2.27
N ILE A 352 -29.07 7.09 2.22
CA ILE A 352 -27.96 6.89 3.17
C ILE A 352 -26.88 7.97 3.05
N ALA A 353 -26.75 8.59 1.87
CA ALA A 353 -25.86 9.73 1.62
C ALA A 353 -26.25 11.00 2.41
N ASP A 354 -27.53 11.10 2.79
CA ASP A 354 -28.12 12.24 3.51
C ASP A 354 -28.23 11.98 5.02
N VAL A 355 -27.86 10.79 5.47
CA VAL A 355 -27.79 10.46 6.91
C VAL A 355 -26.66 11.26 7.54
N ARG A 356 -26.92 11.82 8.72
CA ARG A 356 -25.95 12.55 9.53
C ARG A 356 -25.75 11.87 10.88
N VAL A 357 -24.64 12.15 11.53
CA VAL A 357 -24.43 11.72 12.92
C VAL A 357 -25.53 12.36 13.79
N GLY A 358 -26.05 11.60 14.75
CA GLY A 358 -27.20 11.97 15.57
C GLY A 358 -28.55 11.56 14.98
N ASP A 359 -28.66 11.30 13.67
CA ASP A 359 -29.90 10.79 13.07
C ASP A 359 -30.25 9.42 13.67
N LYS A 360 -31.49 9.30 14.15
CA LYS A 360 -31.99 8.04 14.72
C LYS A 360 -32.54 7.16 13.61
N VAL A 361 -31.80 6.15 13.20
CA VAL A 361 -32.17 5.22 12.13
C VAL A 361 -32.85 3.98 12.68
N LEU A 362 -33.75 3.37 11.90
CA LEU A 362 -34.37 2.09 12.24
C LEU A 362 -33.31 0.97 12.22
N VAL A 363 -33.16 0.25 13.32
CA VAL A 363 -32.15 -0.83 13.47
C VAL A 363 -32.74 -2.22 13.68
N ASP A 364 -33.98 -2.27 14.14
CA ASP A 364 -34.76 -3.50 14.32
C ASP A 364 -36.21 -3.24 13.91
N PRO A 365 -36.66 -3.83 12.79
CA PRO A 365 -38.00 -3.62 12.27
C PRO A 365 -39.08 -4.36 13.08
N THR A 366 -38.71 -5.40 13.85
CA THR A 366 -39.66 -6.23 14.61
C THR A 366 -40.07 -5.57 15.91
N THR A 367 -39.14 -4.88 16.57
CA THR A 367 -39.38 -4.11 17.80
C THR A 367 -39.61 -2.62 17.52
N ASN A 368 -39.53 -2.20 16.25
CA ASN A 368 -39.59 -0.80 15.81
C ASN A 368 -38.59 0.09 16.58
N ARG A 369 -37.36 -0.43 16.76
CA ARG A 369 -36.31 0.24 17.53
C ARG A 369 -35.47 1.13 16.62
N TYR A 370 -35.24 2.36 17.08
CA TYR A 370 -34.40 3.35 16.44
C TYR A 370 -33.18 3.67 17.32
N GLU A 371 -32.03 3.86 16.70
CA GLU A 371 -30.78 4.22 17.38
C GLU A 371 -30.09 5.36 16.64
N ALA A 372 -29.41 6.22 17.40
CA ALA A 372 -28.61 7.30 16.82
C ALA A 372 -27.42 6.71 16.06
N VAL A 373 -27.14 7.26 14.87
CA VAL A 373 -25.86 7.08 14.21
C VAL A 373 -24.83 7.85 15.03
N TYR A 374 -23.87 7.15 15.64
CA TYR A 374 -22.85 7.79 16.49
C TYR A 374 -21.55 8.09 15.73
N LEU A 375 -21.37 7.50 14.55
CA LEU A 375 -20.20 7.69 13.69
C LEU A 375 -20.54 7.35 12.24
N LEU A 376 -19.99 8.11 11.30
CA LEU A 376 -19.91 7.72 9.89
C LEU A 376 -18.51 7.13 9.65
N ALA A 377 -18.40 5.80 9.67
CA ALA A 377 -17.12 5.11 9.52
C ALA A 377 -16.50 5.34 8.13
N HIS A 378 -17.33 5.55 7.12
CA HIS A 378 -16.95 5.98 5.79
C HIS A 378 -18.04 6.94 5.29
N TYR A 379 -17.63 8.10 4.80
CA TYR A 379 -18.48 9.05 4.11
C TYR A 379 -17.74 9.63 2.90
N ASP A 380 -18.01 9.13 1.70
CA ASP A 380 -17.47 9.69 0.47
C ASP A 380 -18.58 9.78 -0.56
N THR A 381 -18.88 10.96 -1.09
CA THR A 381 -19.94 11.15 -2.10
C THR A 381 -19.44 11.01 -3.54
N ASN A 382 -18.13 11.01 -3.75
CA ASN A 382 -17.50 11.16 -5.06
C ASN A 382 -16.85 9.87 -5.57
N VAL A 383 -16.53 8.93 -4.68
CA VAL A 383 -15.95 7.64 -5.05
C VAL A 383 -16.92 6.82 -5.91
N GLN A 384 -16.43 6.22 -6.99
CA GLN A 384 -17.19 5.20 -7.72
C GLN A 384 -16.83 3.83 -7.13
N ALA A 385 -17.80 2.99 -6.83
CA ALA A 385 -17.55 1.64 -6.32
C ALA A 385 -18.48 0.59 -6.92
N LYS A 386 -18.03 -0.65 -6.79
CA LYS A 386 -18.76 -1.86 -7.17
C LYS A 386 -19.56 -2.36 -5.97
N TYR A 387 -20.84 -2.65 -6.19
CA TYR A 387 -21.76 -3.15 -5.16
C TYR A 387 -22.44 -4.43 -5.63
N ILE A 388 -22.65 -5.36 -4.70
CA ILE A 388 -23.55 -6.50 -4.83
C ILE A 388 -24.96 -6.01 -4.55
N GLN A 389 -25.84 -6.14 -5.55
CA GLN A 389 -27.26 -5.87 -5.41
C GLN A 389 -28.01 -7.20 -5.24
N LEU A 390 -28.65 -7.36 -4.10
CA LEU A 390 -29.52 -8.49 -3.77
C LEU A 390 -30.96 -8.11 -4.11
N LEU A 391 -31.64 -8.91 -4.93
CA LEU A 391 -32.99 -8.62 -5.38
C LEU A 391 -33.98 -9.72 -5.00
N SER A 392 -35.23 -9.32 -4.77
CA SER A 392 -36.37 -10.22 -4.64
C SER A 392 -37.33 -10.10 -5.81
N SER A 393 -38.08 -11.18 -6.06
CA SER A 393 -39.10 -11.22 -7.09
C SER A 393 -40.34 -10.46 -6.64
N SER A 394 -40.80 -9.51 -7.45
CA SER A 394 -42.08 -8.82 -7.22
C SER A 394 -43.19 -9.39 -8.11
N SER A 395 -44.43 -9.27 -7.64
CA SER A 395 -45.63 -9.48 -8.47
C SER A 395 -45.77 -8.41 -9.58
N SER A 396 -45.11 -7.26 -9.45
CA SER A 396 -45.24 -6.09 -10.33
C SER A 396 -44.23 -6.03 -11.50
N LYS A 397 -43.71 -7.18 -11.98
CA LYS A 397 -42.68 -7.33 -13.05
C LYS A 397 -41.31 -6.66 -12.80
N LEU A 398 -41.20 -5.67 -11.91
CA LEU A 398 -39.92 -5.06 -11.53
C LEU A 398 -39.37 -5.70 -10.26
N PRO A 399 -38.11 -6.16 -10.24
CA PRO A 399 -37.51 -6.75 -9.06
C PRO A 399 -37.30 -5.70 -7.96
N ILE A 400 -37.48 -6.10 -6.70
CA ILE A 400 -37.29 -5.24 -5.53
C ILE A 400 -35.83 -5.36 -5.08
N VAL A 401 -35.16 -4.22 -4.89
CA VAL A 401 -33.80 -4.19 -4.35
C VAL A 401 -33.87 -4.38 -2.84
N LEU A 402 -33.36 -5.50 -2.34
CA LEU A 402 -33.33 -5.82 -0.92
C LEU A 402 -32.19 -5.09 -0.22
N ALA A 403 -30.98 -5.19 -0.77
CA ALA A 403 -29.79 -4.53 -0.27
C ALA A 403 -28.81 -4.28 -1.42
N GLU A 404 -28.01 -3.22 -1.31
CA GLU A 404 -26.94 -2.87 -2.24
C GLU A 404 -25.68 -2.48 -1.44
N LEU A 405 -24.73 -3.40 -1.40
CA LEU A 405 -23.63 -3.40 -0.43
C LEU A 405 -22.32 -3.85 -1.10
N SER A 406 -21.18 -3.45 -0.55
CA SER A 406 -19.89 -4.00 -1.00
C SER A 406 -19.72 -5.47 -0.62
N GLU A 407 -18.73 -6.13 -1.22
CA GLU A 407 -18.58 -7.60 -1.18
C GLU A 407 -18.40 -8.17 0.24
N ASP A 408 -17.72 -7.42 1.12
CA ASP A 408 -17.45 -7.83 2.50
C ASP A 408 -18.49 -7.32 3.51
N HIS A 409 -19.40 -6.43 3.10
CA HIS A 409 -20.46 -5.95 3.98
C HIS A 409 -21.44 -7.08 4.30
N MET A 410 -21.83 -7.23 5.56
CA MET A 410 -22.61 -8.38 5.99
C MET A 410 -24.12 -8.11 6.04
N VAL A 411 -24.91 -9.05 5.53
CA VAL A 411 -26.38 -9.13 5.72
C VAL A 411 -26.72 -10.22 6.74
N PHE A 412 -27.89 -10.15 7.36
CA PHE A 412 -28.36 -11.21 8.25
C PHE A 412 -29.27 -12.19 7.51
N SER A 413 -29.03 -13.48 7.71
CA SER A 413 -29.86 -14.59 7.24
C SER A 413 -29.97 -15.60 8.36
N GLN A 414 -31.18 -15.85 8.87
CA GLN A 414 -31.41 -16.77 9.99
C GLN A 414 -30.60 -16.35 11.24
N SER A 415 -30.54 -15.05 11.50
CA SER A 415 -29.79 -14.41 12.59
C SER A 415 -28.27 -14.58 12.51
N GLN A 416 -27.74 -15.15 11.43
CA GLN A 416 -26.32 -15.23 11.15
C GLN A 416 -25.92 -14.12 10.18
N ALA A 417 -24.89 -13.35 10.55
CA ALA A 417 -24.26 -12.41 9.64
C ALA A 417 -23.43 -13.16 8.58
N ILE A 418 -23.70 -12.84 7.32
CA ILE A 418 -23.01 -13.40 6.14
C ILE A 418 -22.53 -12.26 5.24
N PRO A 419 -21.29 -12.25 4.74
CA PRO A 419 -20.83 -11.21 3.81
C PRO A 419 -21.61 -11.29 2.50
N ALA A 420 -21.81 -10.16 1.83
CA ALA A 420 -22.63 -10.06 0.62
C ALA A 420 -22.15 -11.00 -0.49
N HIS A 421 -20.83 -11.21 -0.63
CA HIS A 421 -20.27 -12.15 -1.61
C HIS A 421 -20.63 -13.62 -1.34
N ALA A 422 -20.98 -13.96 -0.09
CA ALA A 422 -21.34 -15.32 0.32
C ALA A 422 -22.83 -15.63 0.12
N VAL A 423 -23.66 -14.61 -0.11
CA VAL A 423 -25.10 -14.75 -0.31
C VAL A 423 -25.38 -15.49 -1.61
N ARG A 424 -26.38 -16.38 -1.60
CA ARG A 424 -26.77 -17.18 -2.75
C ARG A 424 -28.24 -16.95 -3.10
N VAL A 425 -28.57 -17.12 -4.39
CA VAL A 425 -29.98 -17.15 -4.82
C VAL A 425 -30.71 -18.26 -4.07
N GLY A 426 -31.82 -17.88 -3.43
CA GLY A 426 -32.63 -18.75 -2.57
C GLY A 426 -32.44 -18.54 -1.07
N ASP A 427 -31.41 -17.80 -0.63
CA ASP A 427 -31.26 -17.41 0.77
C ASP A 427 -32.41 -16.48 1.21
N PHE A 428 -32.72 -16.50 2.50
CA PHE A 428 -33.72 -15.62 3.12
C PHE A 428 -33.02 -14.62 4.02
N LEU A 429 -33.18 -13.34 3.74
CA LEU A 429 -32.62 -12.26 4.53
C LEU A 429 -33.58 -11.85 5.64
N ASP A 430 -33.03 -11.51 6.81
CA ASP A 430 -33.78 -11.08 7.98
C ASP A 430 -34.33 -9.66 7.78
N GLY A 431 -35.50 -9.38 8.35
CA GLY A 431 -36.28 -8.19 8.00
C GLY A 431 -37.63 -8.08 8.72
N PHE A 432 -38.52 -7.20 8.25
CA PHE A 432 -39.94 -7.19 8.71
C PHE A 432 -40.61 -8.55 8.51
N ALA A 433 -40.25 -9.21 7.41
CA ALA A 433 -40.54 -10.60 7.13
C ALA A 433 -39.36 -11.17 6.33
N PRO A 434 -39.04 -12.48 6.44
CA PRO A 434 -37.96 -13.09 5.69
C PRO A 434 -38.08 -12.83 4.18
N GLN A 435 -37.07 -12.17 3.60
CA GLN A 435 -37.06 -11.79 2.18
C GLN A 435 -36.20 -12.76 1.38
N ARG A 436 -36.81 -13.47 0.41
CA ARG A 436 -36.06 -14.42 -0.44
C ARG A 436 -35.26 -13.69 -1.52
N VAL A 437 -33.97 -13.98 -1.59
CA VAL A 437 -33.10 -13.55 -2.69
C VAL A 437 -33.43 -14.36 -3.94
N SER A 438 -33.87 -13.69 -5.00
CA SER A 438 -34.17 -14.32 -6.29
C SER A 438 -33.12 -14.03 -7.36
N THR A 439 -32.39 -12.92 -7.23
CA THR A 439 -31.35 -12.53 -8.17
C THR A 439 -30.24 -11.79 -7.42
N ILE A 440 -29.01 -12.04 -7.84
CA ILE A 440 -27.82 -11.33 -7.37
C ILE A 440 -27.15 -10.77 -8.62
N ARG A 441 -26.79 -9.49 -8.59
CA ARG A 441 -26.00 -8.86 -9.65
C ARG A 441 -25.04 -7.84 -9.09
N THR A 442 -24.04 -7.51 -9.88
CA THR A 442 -23.11 -6.44 -9.57
C THR A 442 -23.54 -5.15 -10.26
N VAL A 443 -23.41 -4.03 -9.57
CA VAL A 443 -23.67 -2.69 -10.11
C VAL A 443 -22.52 -1.75 -9.73
N GLN A 444 -22.29 -0.71 -10.54
CA GLN A 444 -21.44 0.42 -10.14
C GLN A 444 -22.31 1.57 -9.64
N ARG A 445 -21.88 2.22 -8.56
CA ARG A 445 -22.51 3.41 -7.99
C ARG A 445 -21.50 4.38 -7.46
N GLN A 446 -21.93 5.64 -7.45
CA GLN A 446 -21.20 6.70 -6.78
C GLN A 446 -21.54 6.68 -5.29
N GLY A 447 -20.55 7.03 -4.48
CA GLY A 447 -20.61 7.24 -3.05
C GLY A 447 -20.54 5.97 -2.21
N ALA A 448 -19.84 6.08 -1.08
CA ALA A 448 -19.58 5.02 -0.12
C ALA A 448 -19.89 5.52 1.29
N PHE A 449 -20.88 4.88 1.93
CA PHE A 449 -21.40 5.29 3.24
C PHE A 449 -21.40 4.12 4.22
N ALA A 450 -20.96 4.34 5.45
CA ALA A 450 -20.98 3.34 6.51
C ALA A 450 -21.40 3.96 7.86
N PRO A 451 -22.71 4.19 8.08
CA PRO A 451 -23.21 4.69 9.35
C PRO A 451 -23.18 3.60 10.42
N PHE A 452 -22.60 3.92 11.58
CA PHE A 452 -22.52 3.01 12.72
C PHE A 452 -23.58 3.37 13.77
N THR A 453 -24.32 2.35 14.19
CA THR A 453 -25.35 2.39 15.24
C THR A 453 -24.89 1.58 16.45
N THR A 454 -25.48 1.83 17.61
CA THR A 454 -25.06 1.20 18.87
C THR A 454 -25.19 -0.33 18.83
N SER A 455 -26.22 -0.87 18.17
CA SER A 455 -26.39 -2.30 17.94
C SER A 455 -25.46 -2.88 16.87
N GLY A 456 -24.87 -2.02 16.03
CA GLY A 456 -24.15 -2.42 14.84
C GLY A 456 -25.06 -3.05 13.78
N THR A 457 -26.34 -2.66 13.76
CA THR A 457 -27.32 -3.07 12.75
C THR A 457 -28.08 -1.86 12.20
N ILE A 458 -28.53 -1.95 10.95
CA ILE A 458 -29.34 -0.92 10.30
C ILE A 458 -30.34 -1.57 9.35
N VAL A 459 -31.54 -1.02 9.26
CA VAL A 459 -32.56 -1.47 8.30
C VAL A 459 -32.47 -0.63 7.04
N VAL A 460 -32.28 -1.31 5.90
CA VAL A 460 -32.17 -0.67 4.59
C VAL A 460 -33.30 -1.06 3.65
N ASN A 461 -33.58 -0.17 2.69
CA ASN A 461 -34.56 -0.35 1.61
C ASN A 461 -35.90 -0.90 2.13
N ASP A 462 -36.29 -0.41 3.31
CA ASP A 462 -37.57 -0.63 3.97
C ASP A 462 -37.88 -2.07 4.33
N GLY A 463 -36.85 -2.90 4.56
CA GLY A 463 -37.14 -4.14 5.25
C GLY A 463 -36.08 -5.17 5.42
N VAL A 464 -34.81 -4.95 5.08
CA VAL A 464 -33.75 -5.92 5.37
C VAL A 464 -32.82 -5.39 6.45
N VAL A 465 -32.52 -6.23 7.44
CA VAL A 465 -31.55 -5.94 8.49
C VAL A 465 -30.15 -6.25 7.95
N VAL A 466 -29.27 -5.27 8.02
CA VAL A 466 -27.90 -5.34 7.56
C VAL A 466 -26.97 -4.97 8.71
N SER A 467 -25.77 -5.56 8.72
CA SER A 467 -24.73 -5.18 9.66
C SER A 467 -24.21 -3.77 9.37
N CYS A 468 -23.76 -3.04 10.39
CA CYS A 468 -22.91 -1.86 10.20
C CYS A 468 -21.44 -2.23 9.92
N TYR A 469 -21.07 -3.50 10.04
CA TYR A 469 -19.71 -4.01 9.97
C TYR A 469 -19.47 -4.87 8.74
N VAL A 470 -18.20 -5.17 8.51
CA VAL A 470 -17.74 -5.98 7.38
C VAL A 470 -16.99 -7.21 7.85
N ASN A 471 -16.93 -8.20 6.98
CA ASN A 471 -16.07 -9.36 7.14
C ASN A 471 -14.62 -8.97 6.86
N MET A 472 -13.71 -9.22 7.82
CA MET A 472 -12.30 -8.82 7.71
C MET A 472 -11.37 -9.97 7.30
N GLN A 473 -11.89 -11.20 7.17
CA GLN A 473 -11.10 -12.38 6.86
C GLN A 473 -11.70 -13.16 5.71
N GLU A 474 -10.84 -13.61 4.80
CA GLU A 474 -11.22 -14.69 3.89
C GLU A 474 -11.12 -16.03 4.63
N PRO A 475 -12.07 -16.95 4.44
CA PRO A 475 -12.00 -18.26 5.06
C PRO A 475 -10.76 -19.03 4.54
N PRO A 476 -10.10 -19.86 5.39
CA PRO A 476 -8.91 -20.60 4.98
C PRO A 476 -9.14 -21.49 3.75
N GLN A 477 -8.34 -21.31 2.69
CA GLN A 477 -8.50 -22.00 1.38
C GLN A 477 -8.42 -23.54 1.45
N HIS A 478 -7.97 -24.13 2.56
CA HIS A 478 -7.77 -25.58 2.69
C HIS A 478 -9.02 -26.39 3.02
N LYS A 479 -10.18 -25.76 3.22
CA LYS A 479 -11.43 -26.47 3.50
C LYS A 479 -12.42 -26.30 2.35
N ASN A 480 -12.73 -27.41 1.68
CA ASN A 480 -13.87 -27.55 0.76
C ASN A 480 -15.22 -27.45 1.54
N THR A 481 -15.41 -26.41 2.36
CA THR A 481 -16.65 -26.20 3.11
C THR A 481 -17.64 -25.42 2.25
N LYS A 482 -18.76 -26.08 1.94
CA LYS A 482 -19.94 -25.46 1.36
C LYS A 482 -20.52 -24.49 2.40
N ARG A 483 -20.64 -23.21 2.02
CA ARG A 483 -21.08 -22.04 2.82
C ARG A 483 -19.93 -21.54 3.72
N GLN A 484 -19.28 -20.47 3.26
CA GLN A 484 -18.06 -19.88 3.84
C GLN A 484 -18.22 -19.63 5.35
N ASP A 485 -17.24 -20.07 6.14
CA ASP A 485 -17.21 -19.89 7.58
C ASP A 485 -17.21 -18.38 7.91
N THR A 486 -18.29 -17.87 8.52
CA THR A 486 -18.42 -16.45 8.89
C THR A 486 -17.91 -16.12 10.28
N ASN A 487 -17.19 -17.07 10.87
CA ASN A 487 -16.57 -16.93 12.17
C ASN A 487 -15.19 -16.29 12.06
N LEU A 488 -14.75 -15.68 13.16
CA LEU A 488 -13.40 -15.18 13.35
C LEU A 488 -12.42 -16.35 13.50
N TRP A 489 -11.40 -16.37 12.65
CA TRP A 489 -10.30 -17.32 12.68
C TRP A 489 -9.06 -16.71 13.34
N LEU A 490 -8.46 -17.43 14.28
CA LEU A 490 -7.26 -16.99 15.00
C LEU A 490 -6.20 -18.08 14.94
N GLY A 491 -5.08 -17.80 14.30
CA GLY A 491 -3.97 -18.75 14.15
C GLY A 491 -4.40 -20.07 13.48
N GLY A 492 -5.38 -20.02 12.58
CA GLY A 492 -5.93 -21.21 11.90
C GLY A 492 -7.02 -21.96 12.67
N PHE A 493 -7.45 -21.47 13.84
CA PHE A 493 -8.55 -22.03 14.62
C PHE A 493 -9.81 -21.19 14.47
N ASP A 494 -10.97 -21.84 14.30
CA ASP A 494 -12.28 -21.18 14.39
C ASP A 494 -12.55 -20.83 15.86
N SER A 495 -12.70 -19.54 16.16
CA SER A 495 -12.98 -19.08 17.52
C SER A 495 -14.42 -19.33 17.97
N GLY A 496 -15.33 -19.66 17.05
CA GLY A 496 -16.77 -19.76 17.27
C GLY A 496 -17.49 -18.41 17.38
N LEU A 497 -16.76 -17.29 17.32
CA LEU A 497 -17.35 -15.95 17.30
C LEU A 497 -17.65 -15.56 15.85
N SER A 498 -18.87 -15.13 15.55
CA SER A 498 -19.17 -14.55 14.23
C SER A 498 -18.39 -13.25 14.03
N MET A 499 -18.12 -12.89 12.77
CA MET A 499 -17.49 -11.61 12.45
C MET A 499 -18.29 -10.39 12.91
N GLN A 500 -19.63 -10.50 12.90
CA GLN A 500 -20.50 -9.50 13.51
C GLN A 500 -20.14 -9.29 14.98
N THR A 501 -20.06 -10.38 15.75
CA THR A 501 -19.76 -10.32 17.19
C THR A 501 -18.34 -9.81 17.43
N ALA A 502 -17.36 -10.28 16.66
CA ALA A 502 -15.97 -9.85 16.79
C ALA A 502 -15.80 -8.35 16.52
N ALA A 503 -16.35 -7.84 15.42
CA ALA A 503 -16.32 -6.42 15.08
C ALA A 503 -17.07 -5.57 16.14
N HIS A 504 -18.23 -6.06 16.59
CA HIS A 504 -19.01 -5.39 17.62
C HIS A 504 -18.25 -5.29 18.95
N LEU A 505 -17.55 -6.36 19.37
CA LEU A 505 -16.71 -6.34 20.57
C LEU A 505 -15.53 -5.37 20.41
N ALA A 506 -14.85 -5.40 19.26
CA ALA A 506 -13.71 -4.54 18.97
C ALA A 506 -14.07 -3.04 19.04
N LEU A 507 -15.28 -2.68 18.63
CA LEU A 507 -15.78 -1.30 18.64
C LEU A 507 -16.47 -0.87 19.93
N ALA A 508 -16.58 -1.76 20.93
CA ALA A 508 -17.19 -1.43 22.22
C ALA A 508 -16.54 -0.21 22.91
N PRO A 509 -15.21 -0.08 22.97
CA PRO A 509 -14.59 1.11 23.59
C PRO A 509 -14.98 2.42 22.90
N LEU A 510 -15.03 2.43 21.57
CA LEU A 510 -15.38 3.61 20.79
C LEU A 510 -16.87 3.96 20.95
N ARG A 511 -17.75 2.96 20.91
CA ARG A 511 -19.18 3.17 21.22
C ARG A 511 -19.36 3.80 22.59
N GLN A 512 -18.74 3.22 23.62
CA GLN A 512 -18.81 3.72 24.99
C GLN A 512 -18.30 5.16 25.11
N TRP A 513 -17.20 5.49 24.42
CA TRP A 513 -16.69 6.86 24.35
C TRP A 513 -17.74 7.82 23.78
N CYS A 514 -18.28 7.48 22.60
CA CYS A 514 -19.21 8.32 21.86
C CYS A 514 -20.62 8.40 22.45
N THR A 515 -21.03 7.44 23.28
CA THR A 515 -22.36 7.44 23.90
C THR A 515 -22.37 7.98 25.32
N HIS A 516 -21.25 7.90 26.06
CA HIS A 516 -21.24 8.18 27.50
C HIS A 516 -20.19 9.21 27.95
N VAL A 517 -19.12 9.44 27.18
CA VAL A 517 -18.05 10.35 27.59
C VAL A 517 -18.10 11.65 26.83
N GLN A 518 -18.18 11.57 25.50
CA GLN A 518 -18.27 12.71 24.60
C GLN A 518 -19.38 12.44 23.60
N ASP A 519 -20.23 13.44 23.36
CA ASP A 519 -21.23 13.33 22.30
C ASP A 519 -20.55 13.51 20.94
N CYS A 520 -20.14 12.38 20.34
CA CYS A 520 -19.50 12.37 19.02
C CYS A 520 -20.41 12.93 17.90
N SER A 521 -21.70 13.19 18.18
CA SER A 521 -22.59 13.89 17.26
C SER A 521 -22.39 15.40 17.21
N THR A 522 -21.67 15.98 18.18
CA THR A 522 -21.35 17.41 18.23
C THR A 522 -19.95 17.75 17.72
N ASP A 523 -19.15 16.74 17.38
CA ASP A 523 -17.81 16.91 16.86
C ASP A 523 -17.88 17.33 15.38
N ALA A 524 -17.51 18.59 15.10
CA ALA A 524 -17.49 19.16 13.75
C ALA A 524 -16.62 18.35 12.75
N GLU A 525 -15.64 17.60 13.25
CA GLU A 525 -14.80 16.70 12.43
C GLU A 525 -15.62 15.56 11.77
N ASN A 526 -16.74 15.13 12.35
CA ASN A 526 -17.55 14.01 11.83
C ASN A 526 -18.52 14.40 10.70
N GLU A 527 -18.80 15.69 10.48
CA GLU A 527 -19.67 16.17 9.39
C GLU A 527 -18.90 16.61 8.13
N GLU A 528 -17.61 16.98 8.25
CA GLU A 528 -16.78 17.45 7.12
C GLU A 528 -15.75 16.44 6.61
N GLN A 529 -15.51 15.32 7.30
CA GLN A 529 -14.49 14.35 6.88
C GLN A 529 -14.98 13.47 5.70
N VAL A 530 -14.47 13.75 4.50
CA VAL A 530 -14.61 12.88 3.32
C VAL A 530 -13.62 11.71 3.43
N GLY A 531 -14.10 10.48 3.28
CA GLY A 531 -13.31 9.24 3.34
C GLY A 531 -13.63 8.36 4.55
N ILE A 532 -12.67 7.56 5.01
CA ILE A 532 -12.79 6.70 6.19
C ILE A 532 -12.44 7.51 7.44
N SER A 533 -13.26 7.41 8.48
CA SER A 533 -12.97 8.07 9.77
C SER A 533 -11.65 7.58 10.34
N ALA A 534 -10.82 8.48 10.87
CA ALA A 534 -9.52 8.14 11.47
C ALA A 534 -9.67 7.18 12.66
N TRP A 535 -10.81 7.24 13.36
CA TRP A 535 -11.18 6.31 14.44
C TRP A 535 -11.35 4.87 13.98
N ILE A 536 -11.62 4.65 12.70
CA ILE A 536 -11.82 3.34 12.10
C ILE A 536 -10.62 2.93 11.27
N GLU A 537 -10.01 3.85 10.53
CA GLU A 537 -8.93 3.56 9.59
C GLU A 537 -7.74 2.86 10.26
N VAL A 538 -7.25 3.40 11.38
CA VAL A 538 -6.07 2.84 12.06
C VAL A 538 -6.38 1.45 12.64
N PRO A 539 -7.42 1.25 13.47
CA PRO A 539 -7.77 -0.08 13.97
C PRO A 539 -8.09 -1.09 12.88
N PHE A 540 -8.70 -0.64 11.78
CA PHE A 540 -9.02 -1.48 10.63
C PHE A 540 -7.74 -1.99 9.95
N ARG A 541 -6.80 -1.10 9.61
CA ARG A 541 -5.50 -1.48 9.03
C ARG A 541 -4.70 -2.40 9.95
N THR A 542 -4.68 -2.12 11.26
CA THR A 542 -4.00 -2.97 12.24
C THR A 542 -4.64 -4.36 12.31
N SER A 543 -5.97 -4.44 12.24
CA SER A 543 -6.71 -5.70 12.28
C SER A 543 -6.46 -6.53 11.02
N GLN A 544 -6.43 -5.89 9.84
CA GLN A 544 -6.06 -6.55 8.58
C GLN A 544 -4.65 -7.14 8.65
N TRP A 545 -3.66 -6.36 9.10
CA TRP A 545 -2.31 -6.85 9.33
C TRP A 545 -2.30 -8.06 10.26
N PHE A 546 -2.98 -7.92 11.40
CA PHE A 546 -2.99 -8.95 12.43
C PHE A 546 -3.56 -10.27 11.89
N PHE A 547 -4.64 -10.22 11.12
CA PHE A 547 -5.29 -11.42 10.61
C PHE A 547 -4.61 -12.01 9.37
N GLN A 548 -4.01 -11.18 8.51
CA GLN A 548 -3.46 -11.63 7.22
C GLN A 548 -1.96 -11.91 7.27
N GLU A 549 -1.22 -11.19 8.11
CA GLU A 549 0.25 -11.15 8.07
C GLU A 549 0.92 -11.61 9.36
N ALA A 550 0.29 -11.40 10.52
CA ALA A 550 0.90 -11.81 11.79
C ALA A 550 1.03 -13.33 11.86
N HIS A 551 2.15 -13.80 12.41
CA HIS A 551 2.40 -15.23 12.60
C HIS A 551 1.27 -15.88 13.43
N PRO A 552 0.78 -17.09 13.08
CA PRO A 552 -0.35 -17.72 13.79
C PRO A 552 -0.21 -17.81 15.31
N VAL A 553 1.01 -18.04 15.81
CA VAL A 553 1.30 -18.05 17.26
C VAL A 553 1.11 -16.67 17.88
N LEU A 554 1.56 -15.61 17.22
CA LEU A 554 1.34 -14.24 17.69
C LEU A 554 -0.15 -13.90 17.68
N GLN A 555 -0.89 -14.34 16.66
CA GLN A 555 -2.33 -14.17 16.62
C GLN A 555 -3.01 -14.78 17.85
N LEU A 556 -2.64 -16.01 18.21
CA LEU A 556 -3.21 -16.68 19.39
C LEU A 556 -2.81 -16.01 20.71
N LEU A 557 -1.53 -15.67 20.87
CA LEU A 557 -1.02 -15.07 22.11
C LEU A 557 -1.58 -13.67 22.36
N ALA A 558 -1.78 -12.88 21.31
CA ALA A 558 -2.33 -11.52 21.42
C ALA A 558 -3.87 -11.52 21.48
N ALA A 559 -4.55 -12.43 20.78
CA ALA A 559 -6.01 -12.41 20.70
C ALA A 559 -6.69 -12.81 22.02
N ILE A 560 -6.14 -13.76 22.78
CA ILE A 560 -6.74 -14.19 24.06
C ILE A 560 -6.87 -13.04 25.07
N PRO A 561 -5.79 -12.31 25.45
CA PRO A 561 -5.90 -11.20 26.39
C PRO A 561 -6.73 -10.05 25.81
N LEU A 562 -6.63 -9.78 24.50
CA LEU A 562 -7.42 -8.75 23.84
C LEU A 562 -8.92 -9.06 23.88
N LEU A 563 -9.34 -10.28 23.53
CA LEU A 563 -10.74 -10.69 23.59
C LEU A 563 -11.25 -10.68 25.03
N ALA A 564 -10.46 -11.11 26.00
CA ALA A 564 -10.84 -11.02 27.41
C ALA A 564 -11.10 -9.57 27.83
N PHE A 565 -10.22 -8.64 27.44
CA PHE A 565 -10.38 -7.21 27.69
C PHE A 565 -11.62 -6.63 27.00
N LEU A 566 -11.83 -6.93 25.72
CA LEU A 566 -12.98 -6.46 24.94
C LEU A 566 -14.30 -7.03 25.48
N CYS A 567 -14.31 -8.29 25.93
CA CYS A 567 -15.45 -8.88 26.62
C CYS A 567 -15.78 -8.14 27.92
N VAL A 568 -14.77 -7.76 28.71
CA VAL A 568 -15.00 -6.92 29.90
C VAL A 568 -15.61 -5.58 29.50
N ALA A 569 -15.06 -4.91 28.48
CA ALA A 569 -15.61 -3.64 28.00
C ALA A 569 -17.08 -3.78 27.54
N ALA A 570 -17.42 -4.85 26.82
CA ALA A 570 -18.79 -5.13 26.38
C ALA A 570 -19.73 -5.49 27.55
N ILE A 571 -19.24 -6.19 28.58
CA ILE A 571 -20.02 -6.44 29.81
C ILE A 571 -20.26 -5.12 30.55
N LEU A 572 -19.27 -4.24 30.65
CA LEU A 572 -19.45 -2.92 31.26
C LEU A 572 -20.49 -2.09 30.48
N GLU A 573 -20.45 -2.13 29.15
CA GLU A 573 -21.47 -1.54 28.25
C GLU A 573 -22.87 -2.10 28.54
N ALA A 574 -23.01 -3.43 28.66
CA ALA A 574 -24.29 -4.09 28.88
C ALA A 574 -24.85 -3.94 30.31
N VAL A 575 -23.99 -3.88 31.33
CA VAL A 575 -24.39 -3.95 32.75
C VAL A 575 -24.48 -2.58 33.40
N LEU A 576 -23.59 -1.64 33.06
CA LEU A 576 -23.40 -0.47 33.91
C LEU A 576 -24.20 0.76 33.50
N GLY A 577 -24.32 1.10 32.21
CA GLY A 577 -25.01 2.34 31.79
C GLY A 577 -24.65 3.61 32.59
N LEU A 578 -23.52 3.60 33.33
CA LEU A 578 -23.20 4.53 34.40
C LEU A 578 -21.85 5.19 34.10
N PRO A 579 -21.82 6.52 33.94
CA PRO A 579 -20.65 7.26 33.43
C PRO A 579 -19.44 7.30 34.39
N THR A 580 -19.55 6.85 35.65
CA THR A 580 -18.57 7.19 36.70
C THR A 580 -17.42 6.21 36.91
N LEU A 581 -17.51 4.97 36.40
CA LEU A 581 -16.38 4.02 36.42
C LEU A 581 -15.47 4.14 35.18
N LEU A 582 -15.89 4.93 34.18
CA LEU A 582 -15.29 5.07 32.85
C LEU A 582 -14.02 5.93 32.80
N ALA A 583 -13.79 6.83 33.76
CA ALA A 583 -12.59 7.67 33.76
C ALA A 583 -11.30 6.85 33.93
N GLY A 584 -11.34 5.71 34.64
CA GLY A 584 -10.17 4.85 34.84
C GLY A 584 -9.82 4.02 33.60
N THR A 585 -10.82 3.47 32.90
CA THR A 585 -10.62 2.66 31.68
C THR A 585 -10.27 3.52 30.48
N VAL A 586 -10.88 4.71 30.36
CA VAL A 586 -10.48 5.73 29.40
C VAL A 586 -9.09 6.23 29.69
N LEU A 587 -8.70 6.50 30.95
CA LEU A 587 -7.35 6.96 31.26
C LEU A 587 -6.32 5.87 30.93
N ILE A 588 -6.62 4.59 31.19
CA ILE A 588 -5.75 3.47 30.79
C ILE A 588 -5.71 3.33 29.26
N LEU A 589 -6.83 3.48 28.54
CA LEU A 589 -6.86 3.47 27.09
C LEU A 589 -6.20 4.71 26.49
N PHE A 590 -6.34 5.89 27.09
CA PHE A 590 -5.67 7.12 26.67
C PHE A 590 -4.17 7.00 26.93
N ILE A 591 -3.75 6.41 28.04
CA ILE A 591 -2.35 6.08 28.32
C ILE A 591 -1.85 5.01 27.34
N VAL A 592 -2.59 3.94 27.07
CA VAL A 592 -2.15 2.87 26.15
C VAL A 592 -2.16 3.35 24.70
N PHE A 593 -3.16 4.12 24.25
CA PHE A 593 -3.32 4.63 22.88
C PHE A 593 -2.67 6.00 22.62
N ASN A 594 -2.33 6.81 23.65
CA ASN A 594 -1.55 8.07 23.53
C ASN A 594 -0.11 7.99 24.07
N ILE A 595 0.28 6.95 24.80
CA ILE A 595 1.70 6.57 24.91
C ILE A 595 2.12 5.76 23.68
N SER A 596 1.18 5.06 23.03
CA SER A 596 1.43 4.37 21.75
C SER A 596 1.92 5.28 20.60
N PRO A 597 1.46 6.52 20.35
CA PRO A 597 2.00 7.36 19.28
C PRO A 597 3.42 7.86 19.62
N HIS A 598 3.77 7.96 20.90
CA HIS A 598 5.12 8.31 21.35
C HIS A 598 6.08 7.11 21.40
N MET A 599 5.57 5.89 21.57
CA MET A 599 6.34 4.63 21.48
C MET A 599 6.36 4.05 20.05
N PHE A 600 5.39 4.38 19.19
CA PHE A 600 5.18 3.87 17.82
C PHE A 600 5.15 4.97 16.75
N GLY A 601 5.66 6.18 17.03
CA GLY A 601 6.13 7.12 16.01
C GLY A 601 5.12 7.84 15.12
N VAL A 602 3.81 7.79 15.39
CA VAL A 602 2.81 8.51 14.58
C VAL A 602 2.66 9.95 15.08
N ARG A 603 3.39 10.90 14.49
CA ARG A 603 3.09 12.33 14.64
C ARG A 603 1.89 12.69 13.77
N LYS A 604 0.87 13.32 14.38
CA LYS A 604 -0.12 14.14 13.66
C LYS A 604 0.64 15.28 12.95
N GLN A 605 0.59 15.33 11.63
CA GLN A 605 0.76 16.57 10.89
C GLN A 605 -0.64 17.19 10.73
N ILE A 606 -0.86 18.33 11.38
CA ILE A 606 -1.87 19.32 11.02
C ILE A 606 -1.26 20.68 11.38
N PRO A 607 -1.33 21.71 10.53
CA PRO A 607 -1.08 21.76 9.10
C PRO A 607 0.42 21.80 8.76
#